data_AF-A0A9Q6Z7N3-F1
#
_entry.id   AF-A0A9Q6Z7N3-F1
#
_cell.length_a   1.000
_cell.length_b   1.000
_cell.length_c   1.000
_cell.angle_alpha   90.00
_cell.angle_beta   90.00
_cell.angle_gamma   90.00
#
_symmetry.space_group_name_H-M   'P 1'
#
loop_
_entity.id
_entity.type
_entity.pdbx_description
1 polymer ?
#
loop_
_entity_poly.entity_id
_entity_poly.type
_entity_poly.pdbx_seq_one_letter_code
_entity_poly.pdbx_strand_id
1 'polypeptide(L)'
;MKIKVFLMICSLLVSCVDKKKDSNNVDRQIVYTNDFTNMEFPDTVSRKVITEGVINYNLVEYNLFRNSIGYGRVSRFIEFYPYLAKNKIIAEENFIIKDTFYTQDVNKILFNVKFDSIGIYYLNGIIKDMVIWDTITNVNSMTSKLPAKFNYSIINKKVVVIDKE
;
A
#
# COMPACT_ATOMS: atom_id res chain seq x y z
N MET A 1 -67.21 8.83 -27.98
CA MET A 1 -65.86 9.27 -28.39
C MET A 1 -65.27 10.12 -27.27
N LYS A 2 -63.95 9.99 -27.02
CA LYS A 2 -63.13 10.67 -26.00
C LYS A 2 -62.90 9.91 -24.68
N ILE A 3 -62.30 8.73 -24.83
CA ILE A 3 -61.17 8.29 -24.00
C ILE A 3 -60.11 9.39 -24.08
N LYS A 4 -59.70 9.97 -22.95
CA LYS A 4 -58.39 10.65 -22.71
C LYS A 4 -58.39 11.43 -21.37
N VAL A 5 -58.68 10.75 -20.26
CA VAL A 5 -58.50 11.36 -18.91
C VAL A 5 -57.44 10.63 -18.08
N PHE A 6 -56.88 9.51 -18.54
CA PHE A 6 -56.02 8.68 -17.69
C PHE A 6 -54.51 8.74 -18.00
N LEU A 7 -54.04 9.66 -18.87
CA LEU A 7 -52.65 9.67 -19.35
C LEU A 7 -51.80 10.84 -18.85
N MET A 8 -52.27 11.61 -17.87
CA MET A 8 -51.62 12.86 -17.42
C MET A 8 -51.26 12.88 -15.93
N ILE A 9 -51.01 11.72 -15.31
CA ILE A 9 -50.56 11.62 -13.90
C ILE A 9 -49.24 10.84 -13.74
N CYS A 10 -48.80 10.08 -14.75
CA CYS A 10 -47.56 9.29 -14.64
C CYS A 10 -46.25 10.02 -15.03
N SER A 11 -46.30 11.30 -15.41
CA SER A 11 -45.10 12.05 -15.84
C SER A 11 -44.34 12.75 -14.70
N LEU A 12 -44.71 12.53 -13.43
CA LEU A 12 -44.07 13.18 -12.27
C LEU A 12 -43.21 12.24 -11.40
N LEU A 13 -42.97 10.99 -11.83
CA LEU A 13 -42.15 10.02 -11.09
C LEU A 13 -40.85 9.64 -11.81
N VAL A 14 -40.33 10.51 -12.69
CA VAL A 14 -38.94 10.40 -13.12
C VAL A 14 -38.05 10.95 -12.01
N SER A 15 -37.83 10.06 -11.04
CA SER A 15 -36.65 9.95 -10.18
C SER A 15 -35.63 11.08 -10.37
N CYS A 16 -35.63 12.05 -9.45
CA CYS A 16 -34.38 12.69 -9.05
C CYS A 16 -33.52 11.60 -8.42
N VAL A 17 -32.81 10.85 -9.25
CA VAL A 17 -31.58 10.20 -8.83
C VAL A 17 -30.65 11.37 -8.54
N ASP A 18 -30.58 11.76 -7.28
CA ASP A 18 -29.43 12.51 -6.77
C ASP A 18 -28.21 11.67 -7.10
N LYS A 19 -27.60 11.97 -8.25
CA LYS A 19 -26.20 11.68 -8.45
C LYS A 19 -25.52 12.49 -7.37
N LYS A 20 -25.25 11.84 -6.22
CA LYS A 20 -24.10 12.18 -5.42
C LYS A 20 -22.95 12.25 -6.43
N LYS A 21 -22.64 13.48 -6.83
CA LYS A 21 -21.31 13.80 -7.32
C LYS A 21 -20.44 13.34 -6.16
N ASP A 22 -19.81 12.18 -6.30
CA ASP A 22 -18.58 11.87 -5.60
C ASP A 22 -17.53 12.86 -6.12
N SER A 23 -17.74 14.14 -5.79
CA SER A 23 -16.70 15.14 -5.76
C SER A 23 -15.86 14.78 -4.55
N ASN A 24 -14.95 13.86 -4.78
CA ASN A 24 -13.63 13.72 -4.18
C ASN A 24 -13.13 12.28 -4.39
N ASN A 25 -13.23 11.74 -5.62
CA ASN A 25 -12.10 10.96 -6.13
C ASN A 25 -10.94 11.96 -6.31
N VAL A 26 -10.31 12.31 -5.18
CA VAL A 26 -8.87 12.47 -5.19
C VAL A 26 -8.37 11.06 -5.44
N ASP A 27 -8.46 10.63 -6.71
CA ASP A 27 -7.67 9.55 -7.25
C ASP A 27 -6.23 10.03 -7.06
N ARG A 28 -5.72 9.78 -5.85
CA ARG A 28 -4.31 9.75 -5.54
C ARG A 28 -3.77 8.83 -6.59
N GLN A 29 -3.11 9.39 -7.59
CA GLN A 29 -2.41 8.65 -8.62
C GLN A 29 -1.47 7.72 -7.86
N ILE A 30 -1.86 6.46 -7.72
CA ILE A 30 -1.01 5.43 -7.12
C ILE A 30 0.09 5.26 -8.16
N VAL A 31 1.25 5.85 -7.87
CA VAL A 31 2.43 5.67 -8.72
C VAL A 31 3.07 4.37 -8.28
N TYR A 32 2.93 3.33 -9.10
CA TYR A 32 3.63 2.08 -8.94
C TYR A 32 5.08 2.28 -9.39
N THR A 33 6.01 2.23 -8.44
CA THR A 33 7.45 2.31 -8.75
C THR A 33 8.13 1.04 -8.26
N ASN A 34 8.71 0.27 -9.18
CA ASN A 34 9.41 -0.99 -8.88
C ASN A 34 10.90 -0.80 -8.59
N ASP A 35 11.49 0.34 -8.93
CA ASP A 35 12.96 0.49 -9.03
C ASP A 35 13.70 0.79 -7.72
N PHE A 36 12.99 1.00 -6.60
CA PHE A 36 13.59 1.53 -5.37
C PHE A 36 13.66 0.52 -4.21
N THR A 37 13.39 -0.76 -4.49
CA THR A 37 13.21 -1.78 -3.45
C THR A 37 14.18 -2.93 -3.67
N ASN A 38 15.16 -3.08 -2.79
CA ASN A 38 16.02 -4.27 -2.77
C ASN A 38 15.74 -5.09 -1.51
N MET A 39 15.36 -6.36 -1.68
CA MET A 39 15.17 -7.29 -0.56
C MET A 39 16.42 -8.14 -0.38
N GLU A 40 17.05 -7.99 0.78
CA GLU A 40 18.11 -8.84 1.29
C GLU A 40 17.49 -9.92 2.18
N PHE A 41 17.35 -11.12 1.63
CA PHE A 41 16.90 -12.31 2.32
C PHE A 41 17.63 -13.54 1.73
N PRO A 42 18.04 -14.54 2.54
CA PRO A 42 18.73 -15.72 2.03
C PRO A 42 17.91 -16.50 1.01
N ASP A 43 18.57 -17.03 -0.03
CA ASP A 43 17.91 -17.89 -1.02
C ASP A 43 17.58 -19.27 -0.46
N THR A 44 18.27 -19.70 0.59
CA THR A 44 18.06 -20.98 1.28
C THR A 44 17.98 -20.77 2.78
N VAL A 45 16.97 -21.35 3.44
CA VAL A 45 16.77 -21.25 4.89
C VAL A 45 16.37 -22.60 5.49
N SER A 46 16.59 -22.77 6.79
CA SER A 46 16.18 -23.98 7.50
C SER A 46 14.72 -23.91 7.98
N ARG A 47 14.01 -25.02 7.86
CA ARG A 47 12.66 -25.19 8.40
C ARG A 47 12.63 -24.86 9.90
N LYS A 48 11.56 -24.20 10.35
CA LYS A 48 11.28 -23.79 11.73
C LYS A 48 12.29 -22.81 12.36
N VAL A 49 13.27 -22.33 11.62
CA VAL A 49 14.19 -21.29 12.06
C VAL A 49 13.62 -19.92 11.67
N ILE A 50 13.61 -18.98 12.62
CA ILE A 50 13.28 -17.58 12.36
C ILE A 50 14.48 -16.99 11.61
N THR A 51 14.25 -16.52 10.39
CA THR A 51 15.27 -15.89 9.56
C THR A 51 14.94 -14.42 9.40
N GLU A 52 15.92 -13.57 9.63
CA GLU A 52 15.78 -12.12 9.50
C GLU A 52 16.02 -11.69 8.05
N GLY A 53 15.32 -10.65 7.64
CA GLY A 53 15.44 -10.02 6.34
C GLY A 53 15.42 -8.51 6.43
N VAL A 54 15.98 -7.88 5.39
CA VAL A 54 16.02 -6.43 5.26
C VAL A 54 15.48 -6.05 3.89
N ILE A 55 14.56 -5.09 3.86
CA ILE A 55 14.22 -4.39 2.61
C ILE A 55 14.84 -3.01 2.68
N ASN A 56 15.78 -2.75 1.79
CA ASN A 56 16.28 -1.41 1.55
C ASN A 56 15.29 -0.68 0.63
N TYR A 57 14.67 0.37 1.17
CA TYR A 57 13.57 1.12 0.56
C TYR A 57 13.91 2.61 0.54
N ASN A 58 14.77 3.02 -0.41
CA ASN A 58 15.23 4.39 -0.50
C ASN A 58 14.37 5.19 -1.49
N LEU A 59 13.41 5.95 -0.96
CA LEU A 59 12.66 6.91 -1.77
C LEU A 59 13.47 8.21 -1.85
N VAL A 60 14.31 8.34 -2.88
CA VAL A 60 15.16 9.52 -3.11
C VAL A 60 14.34 10.82 -3.07
N GLU A 61 13.13 10.76 -3.61
CA GLU A 61 12.19 11.88 -3.63
C GLU A 61 11.83 12.36 -2.22
N TYR A 62 11.64 11.47 -1.23
CA TYR A 62 11.38 11.88 0.15
C TYR A 62 12.51 12.74 0.72
N ASN A 63 13.76 12.34 0.48
CA ASN A 63 14.94 13.06 0.98
C ASN A 63 15.07 14.43 0.29
N LEU A 64 14.84 14.49 -1.03
CA LEU A 64 14.83 15.75 -1.78
C LEU A 64 13.71 16.68 -1.31
N PHE A 65 12.49 16.16 -1.17
CA PHE A 65 11.34 16.92 -0.72
C PHE A 65 11.50 17.43 0.72
N ARG A 66 11.99 16.60 1.64
CA ARG A 66 12.26 17.00 3.03
C ARG A 66 13.19 18.20 3.10
N ASN A 67 14.20 18.25 2.24
CA ASN A 67 15.16 19.35 2.20
C ASN A 67 14.59 20.60 1.49
N SER A 68 13.57 20.46 0.64
CA SER A 68 13.04 21.56 -0.18
C SER A 68 11.82 22.27 0.41
N ILE A 69 11.15 21.73 1.45
CA ILE A 69 9.88 22.30 1.94
C ILE A 69 10.02 23.69 2.60
N GLY A 70 11.22 24.10 3.02
CA GLY A 70 11.49 25.43 3.61
C GLY A 70 10.90 25.64 5.01
N TYR A 71 9.59 25.40 5.21
CA TYR A 71 8.86 25.48 6.48
C TYR A 71 7.84 24.33 6.59
N GLY A 72 7.66 23.78 7.79
CA GLY A 72 6.74 22.68 8.06
C GLY A 72 7.43 21.39 8.52
N ARG A 73 6.67 20.29 8.61
CA ARG A 73 7.15 18.96 8.98
C ARG A 73 6.80 17.95 7.90
N VAL A 74 7.72 17.02 7.61
CA VAL A 74 7.43 15.86 6.77
C VAL A 74 7.41 14.61 7.64
N SER A 75 6.29 13.91 7.62
CA SER A 75 6.12 12.61 8.28
C SER A 75 6.04 11.52 7.23
N ARG A 76 6.62 10.35 7.51
CA ARG A 76 6.61 9.20 6.61
C ARG A 76 6.20 7.95 7.37
N PHE A 77 5.32 7.16 6.76
CA PHE A 77 4.81 5.92 7.31
C PHE A 77 4.96 4.82 6.26
N ILE A 78 5.74 3.79 6.59
CA ILE A 78 6.00 2.66 5.70
C ILE A 78 5.45 1.40 6.35
N GLU A 79 4.59 0.71 5.61
CA GLU A 79 3.95 -0.53 6.01
C GLU A 79 4.36 -1.64 5.04
N PHE A 80 4.84 -2.75 5.59
CA PHE A 80 5.15 -3.94 4.81
C PHE A 80 4.23 -5.10 5.18
N TYR A 81 3.61 -5.68 4.16
CA TYR A 81 2.68 -6.81 4.26
C TYR A 81 3.26 -8.03 3.55
N PRO A 82 4.04 -8.88 4.24
CA PRO A 82 4.55 -10.11 3.66
C PRO A 82 3.46 -11.16 3.48
N TYR A 83 3.64 -11.93 2.42
CA TYR A 83 2.84 -13.08 2.08
C TYR A 83 3.72 -14.24 1.61
N LEU A 84 3.41 -15.45 2.06
CA LEU A 84 4.13 -16.66 1.69
C LEU A 84 3.28 -17.50 0.74
N ALA A 85 3.80 -17.77 -0.45
CA ALA A 85 3.20 -18.68 -1.40
C ALA A 85 4.10 -19.90 -1.61
N LYS A 86 3.53 -21.11 -1.57
CA LYS A 86 4.27 -22.33 -1.90
C LYS A 86 4.18 -22.60 -3.41
N ASN A 87 5.31 -22.94 -4.03
CA ASN A 87 5.45 -23.37 -5.43
C ASN A 87 5.03 -22.38 -6.54
N LYS A 88 4.32 -21.28 -6.25
CA LYS A 88 3.91 -20.29 -7.27
C LYS A 88 3.91 -18.86 -6.72
N ILE A 89 4.04 -17.89 -7.63
CA ILE A 89 3.69 -16.49 -7.36
C ILE A 89 2.17 -16.36 -7.45
N ILE A 90 1.58 -15.55 -6.58
CA ILE A 90 0.14 -15.33 -6.50
C ILE A 90 -0.15 -13.86 -6.84
N ALA A 91 -1.32 -13.55 -7.39
CA ALA A 91 -1.73 -12.17 -7.66
C ALA A 91 -2.12 -11.44 -6.36
N GLU A 92 -1.92 -10.13 -6.31
CA GLU A 92 -2.16 -9.27 -5.13
C GLU A 92 -3.54 -9.47 -4.49
N GLU A 93 -4.58 -9.58 -5.33
CA GLU A 93 -5.97 -9.80 -4.91
C GLU A 93 -6.20 -11.07 -4.07
N ASN A 94 -5.24 -12.00 -4.06
CA ASN A 94 -5.31 -13.27 -3.33
C ASN A 94 -4.32 -13.32 -2.14
N PHE A 95 -3.70 -12.20 -1.77
CA PHE A 95 -2.78 -12.15 -0.65
C PHE A 95 -3.51 -12.24 0.69
N ILE A 96 -3.24 -13.30 1.43
CA ILE A 96 -3.64 -13.40 2.83
C ILE A 96 -2.49 -12.84 3.66
N ILE A 97 -2.60 -11.57 4.04
CA ILE A 97 -1.57 -10.87 4.82
C ILE A 97 -1.23 -11.69 6.07
N LYS A 98 0.04 -12.08 6.20
CA LYS A 98 0.49 -12.91 7.33
C LYS A 98 0.81 -12.06 8.55
N ASP A 99 1.53 -10.97 8.34
CA ASP A 99 2.01 -10.05 9.36
C ASP A 99 2.02 -8.62 8.81
N THR A 100 2.25 -7.62 9.66
CA THR A 100 2.48 -6.23 9.25
C THR A 100 3.67 -5.66 10.00
N PHE A 101 4.66 -5.16 9.25
CA PHE A 101 5.87 -4.56 9.80
C PHE A 101 5.83 -3.05 9.62
N TYR A 102 6.13 -2.33 10.70
CA TYR A 102 6.26 -0.87 10.74
C TYR A 102 7.70 -0.51 11.05
N THR A 103 8.25 0.48 10.35
CA THR A 103 9.60 0.97 10.60
C THR A 103 9.60 2.46 10.94
N GLN A 104 10.47 2.84 11.88
CA GLN A 104 10.84 4.23 12.15
C GLN A 104 12.10 4.65 11.36
N ASP A 105 12.90 3.68 10.89
CA ASP A 105 13.99 3.95 9.97
C ASP A 105 13.40 4.15 8.57
N VAL A 106 13.40 5.40 8.12
CA VAL A 106 12.72 5.83 6.89
C VAL A 106 13.18 5.09 5.64
N ASN A 107 14.32 4.41 5.64
CA ASN A 107 14.84 3.77 4.42
C ASN A 107 14.98 2.26 4.51
N LYS A 108 14.61 1.64 5.64
CA LYS A 108 14.80 0.21 5.86
C LYS A 108 13.64 -0.41 6.59
N ILE A 109 13.20 -1.56 6.11
CA ILE A 109 12.20 -2.40 6.77
C ILE A 109 12.87 -3.68 7.22
N LEU A 110 12.90 -3.90 8.53
CA LEU A 110 13.35 -5.16 9.12
C LEU A 110 12.14 -6.08 9.29
N PHE A 111 12.30 -7.35 8.92
CA PHE A 111 11.23 -8.33 9.03
C PHE A 111 11.80 -9.72 9.30
N ASN A 112 10.99 -10.55 9.95
CA ASN A 112 11.39 -11.91 10.31
C ASN A 112 10.39 -12.90 9.73
N VAL A 113 10.88 -14.00 9.16
CA VAL A 113 10.04 -15.04 8.55
C VAL A 113 10.43 -16.40 9.11
N LYS A 114 9.42 -17.19 9.44
CA LYS A 114 9.56 -18.61 9.79
C LYS A 114 8.76 -19.45 8.79
N PHE A 115 9.39 -20.51 8.29
CA PHE A 115 8.79 -21.48 7.39
C PHE A 115 8.50 -22.79 8.14
N ASP A 116 7.26 -23.27 8.04
CA ASP A 116 6.82 -24.45 8.81
C ASP A 116 7.03 -25.78 8.08
N SER A 117 7.23 -25.77 6.76
CA SER A 117 7.52 -26.98 5.97
C SER A 117 8.55 -26.75 4.89
N ILE A 118 9.17 -27.85 4.44
CA ILE A 118 10.16 -27.88 3.37
C ILE A 118 9.54 -27.61 1.99
N GLY A 119 10.37 -27.12 1.07
CA GLY A 119 10.01 -26.90 -0.34
C GLY A 119 10.40 -25.51 -0.84
N ILE A 120 9.87 -25.16 -2.02
CA ILE A 120 10.12 -23.87 -2.66
C ILE A 120 8.99 -22.91 -2.29
N TYR A 121 9.37 -21.75 -1.77
CA TYR A 121 8.49 -20.67 -1.38
C TYR A 121 8.80 -19.40 -2.16
N TYR A 122 7.77 -18.58 -2.32
CA TYR A 122 7.88 -17.21 -2.77
C TYR A 122 7.46 -16.33 -1.59
N LEU A 123 8.42 -15.61 -1.04
CA LEU A 123 8.20 -14.52 -0.11
C LEU A 123 7.84 -13.29 -0.95
N ASN A 124 6.55 -13.01 -1.01
CA ASN A 124 6.02 -11.84 -1.68
C ASN A 124 5.67 -10.79 -0.62
N GLY A 125 5.41 -9.57 -1.04
CA GLY A 125 4.71 -8.62 -0.20
C GLY A 125 4.49 -7.28 -0.83
N ILE A 126 3.66 -6.49 -0.15
CA ILE A 126 3.28 -5.15 -0.56
C ILE A 126 3.90 -4.17 0.42
N ILE A 127 4.57 -3.16 -0.12
CA ILE A 127 5.04 -2.01 0.64
C ILE A 127 4.10 -0.85 0.31
N LYS A 128 3.47 -0.28 1.35
CA LYS A 128 2.73 0.98 1.25
C LYS A 128 3.54 2.05 1.96
N ASP A 129 3.84 3.12 1.26
CA ASP A 129 4.56 4.27 1.81
C ASP A 129 3.71 5.52 1.69
N MET A 130 3.38 6.12 2.82
CA MET A 130 2.65 7.37 2.91
C MET A 130 3.58 8.46 3.42
N VAL A 131 3.80 9.47 2.59
CA VAL A 131 4.50 10.71 2.95
C VAL A 131 3.46 11.80 3.16
N ILE A 132 3.41 12.38 4.36
CA ILE A 132 2.52 13.50 4.71
C ILE A 132 3.37 14.76 4.86
N TRP A 133 2.92 15.85 4.26
CA TRP A 133 3.53 17.16 4.42
C TRP A 133 2.62 18.06 5.25
N ASP A 134 3.13 18.48 6.40
CA ASP A 134 2.48 19.48 7.26
C ASP A 134 3.16 20.83 7.08
N THR A 135 2.65 21.61 6.13
CA THR A 135 3.01 23.01 5.94
C THR A 135 2.04 23.96 6.65
N ILE A 136 1.08 23.43 7.44
CA ILE A 136 -0.11 24.15 7.95
C ILE A 136 0.08 24.60 9.41
N THR A 137 1.26 24.41 10.00
CA THR A 137 1.66 24.97 11.30
C THR A 137 1.70 26.51 11.36
N ASN A 138 0.99 27.21 10.47
CA ASN A 138 0.73 28.66 10.54
C ASN A 138 -0.63 29.13 9.99
N VAL A 139 -1.62 28.25 9.73
CA VAL A 139 -2.91 28.69 9.16
C VAL A 139 -4.08 28.22 10.02
N ASN A 140 -4.81 29.18 10.60
CA ASN A 140 -6.03 29.02 11.40
C ASN A 140 -7.21 28.44 10.59
N SER A 141 -7.09 27.21 10.09
CA SER A 141 -8.08 26.57 9.25
C SER A 141 -8.36 25.15 9.74
N MET A 142 -9.48 24.96 10.45
CA MET A 142 -9.96 23.66 10.94
C MET A 142 -10.39 22.68 9.82
N THR A 143 -10.33 23.09 8.55
CA THR A 143 -10.82 22.30 7.39
C THR A 143 -9.71 21.91 6.42
N SER A 144 -8.46 22.30 6.66
CA SER A 144 -7.35 21.99 5.75
C SER A 144 -6.89 20.54 5.89
N LYS A 145 -6.97 19.76 4.80
CA LYS A 145 -6.37 18.42 4.72
C LYS A 145 -4.90 18.56 4.32
N LEU A 146 -4.00 17.90 5.07
CA LEU A 146 -2.58 17.87 4.73
C LEU A 146 -2.37 17.14 3.40
N PRO A 147 -1.58 17.69 2.45
CA PRO A 147 -1.19 16.95 1.27
C PRO A 147 -0.41 15.69 1.67
N ALA A 148 -0.65 14.59 0.96
CA ALA A 148 0.04 13.33 1.17
C ALA A 148 0.27 12.60 -0.17
N LYS A 149 1.43 11.96 -0.33
CA LYS A 149 1.78 11.07 -1.45
C LYS A 149 1.84 9.64 -0.98
N PHE A 150 1.35 8.76 -1.83
CA PHE A 150 1.30 7.33 -1.59
C PHE A 150 2.13 6.65 -2.66
N ASN A 151 3.07 5.82 -2.24
CA ASN A 151 3.83 4.95 -3.12
C ASN A 151 3.53 3.51 -2.78
N TYR A 152 3.55 2.68 -3.83
CA TYR A 152 3.25 1.28 -3.76
C TYR A 152 4.36 0.52 -4.48
N SER A 153 4.88 -0.49 -3.82
CA SER A 153 5.90 -1.37 -4.38
C SER A 153 5.58 -2.83 -4.04
N ILE A 154 5.80 -3.70 -5.01
CA ILE A 154 5.64 -5.14 -4.86
C ILE A 154 7.03 -5.75 -4.84
N ILE A 155 7.27 -6.63 -3.87
CA ILE A 155 8.51 -7.37 -3.76
C ILE A 155 8.23 -8.86 -3.86
N ASN A 156 9.12 -9.59 -4.54
CA ASN A 156 9.02 -11.03 -4.72
C ASN A 156 10.40 -11.66 -4.58
N LYS A 157 10.53 -12.65 -3.70
CA LYS A 157 11.78 -13.38 -3.46
C LYS A 157 11.50 -14.88 -3.41
N LYS A 158 12.21 -15.65 -4.23
CA LYS A 158 12.19 -17.10 -4.18
C LYS A 158 13.11 -17.58 -3.05
N VAL A 159 12.63 -18.52 -2.24
CA VAL A 159 13.33 -19.08 -1.09
C VAL A 159 13.18 -20.60 -1.10
N VAL A 160 14.27 -21.33 -0.91
CA VAL A 160 14.30 -22.78 -0.74
C VAL A 160 14.37 -23.10 0.75
N VAL A 161 13.39 -23.86 1.24
CA VAL A 161 13.34 -24.29 2.64
C VAL A 161 13.79 -25.74 2.72
N ILE A 162 14.89 -25.95 3.42
CA ILE A 162 15.49 -27.26 3.67
C ILE A 162 15.28 -27.68 5.13
N ASP A 163 15.43 -28.96 5.41
CA ASP A 163 15.57 -29.39 6.79
C ASP A 163 16.93 -28.97 7.35
N LYS A 164 16.97 -28.75 8.67
CA LYS A 164 18.23 -28.58 9.38
C LYS A 164 18.84 -29.98 9.48
N GLU A 165 20.04 -30.16 8.94
CA GLU A 165 20.86 -31.33 9.28
C GLU A 165 21.13 -31.36 10.79
#